data_AF-X1ENW3-F1
#
_entry.id   AF-X1ENW3-F1
#
_cell.length_a   1.000
_cell.length_b   1.000
_cell.length_c   1.000
_cell.angle_alpha   90.00
_cell.angle_beta   90.00
_cell.angle_gamma   90.00
#
_symmetry.space_group_name_H-M   'P 1'
#
loop_
_entity.id
_entity.type
_entity.pdbx_description
1 polymer ?
#
loop_
_entity_poly.entity_id
_entity_poly.type
_entity_poly.pdbx_seq_one_letter_code
_entity_poly.pdbx_strand_id
1 'polypeptide(L)'
;VDLLDHVNDDHSALGWDEAAQYVIDGTAACTVMGDWAHGYFMAKGLTPGVEYGYVPSPGTSGIFMALSDTFCLPADAPNRDAAIAWLKICGSKEGQDAFNPIKGSIPSRTDADISLYDVYLKSAIDDFAVDTITPSIAHGAAVSETWSVAIGDVITLLVADKDVDAAAAAFQAAADENL
;
A
#
# COMPACT_ATOMS: atom_id res chain seq x y z
N VAL A 1 -10.43 -12.55 13.91
CA VAL A 1 -9.28 -13.48 13.88
C VAL A 1 -9.46 -14.59 12.87
N ASP A 2 -10.67 -14.84 12.37
CA ASP A 2 -11.02 -15.90 11.41
C ASP A 2 -10.18 -15.87 10.11
N LEU A 3 -9.78 -14.68 9.63
CA LEU A 3 -8.86 -14.57 8.50
C LEU A 3 -7.51 -15.28 8.75
N LEU A 4 -7.03 -15.30 9.98
CA LEU A 4 -5.79 -15.95 10.38
C LEU A 4 -5.88 -17.48 10.36
N ASP A 5 -7.07 -18.06 10.19
CA ASP A 5 -7.21 -19.50 9.95
C ASP A 5 -7.07 -19.85 8.46
N HIS A 6 -6.91 -18.82 7.60
CA HIS A 6 -6.78 -18.93 6.15
C HIS A 6 -5.47 -18.36 5.61
N VAL A 7 -4.52 -18.00 6.48
CA VAL A 7 -3.15 -17.64 6.10
C VAL A 7 -2.28 -18.90 6.08
N ASN A 8 -1.20 -18.87 5.30
CA ASN A 8 -0.22 -19.95 5.21
C ASN A 8 0.61 -20.08 6.51
N ASP A 9 1.03 -21.29 6.88
CA ASP A 9 1.73 -21.57 8.15
C ASP A 9 3.08 -20.82 8.27
N ASP A 10 3.73 -20.55 7.14
CA ASP A 10 4.99 -19.82 7.04
C ASP A 10 4.82 -18.30 6.90
N HIS A 11 3.60 -17.75 7.06
CA HIS A 11 3.30 -16.33 6.82
C HIS A 11 4.24 -15.36 7.56
N SER A 12 4.71 -15.73 8.75
CA SER A 12 5.59 -14.89 9.58
C SER A 12 7.03 -14.80 9.07
N ALA A 13 7.42 -15.68 8.14
CA ALA A 13 8.76 -15.73 7.56
C ALA A 13 8.86 -15.06 6.19
N LEU A 14 7.73 -14.62 5.61
CA LEU A 14 7.67 -14.13 4.23
C LEU A 14 7.69 -12.60 4.15
N GLY A 15 8.40 -12.08 3.13
CA GLY A 15 8.16 -10.75 2.58
C GLY A 15 6.82 -10.67 1.84
N TRP A 16 6.34 -9.45 1.61
CA TRP A 16 5.07 -9.22 0.88
C TRP A 16 5.12 -9.76 -0.56
N ASP A 17 6.29 -9.70 -1.20
CA ASP A 17 6.54 -10.14 -2.56
C ASP A 17 6.62 -11.67 -2.66
N GLU A 18 7.18 -12.32 -1.63
CA GLU A 18 7.16 -13.78 -1.49
C GLU A 18 5.73 -14.29 -1.26
N ALA A 19 4.94 -13.63 -0.42
CA ALA A 19 3.52 -13.94 -0.26
C ALA A 19 2.73 -13.72 -1.58
N ALA A 20 3.04 -12.66 -2.32
CA ALA A 20 2.44 -12.41 -3.64
C ALA A 20 2.85 -13.47 -4.67
N GLN A 21 4.06 -14.03 -4.58
CA GLN A 21 4.51 -15.12 -5.45
C GLN A 21 3.66 -16.39 -5.27
N TYR A 22 3.12 -16.68 -4.09
CA TYR A 22 2.22 -17.83 -3.89
C TYR A 22 0.94 -17.70 -4.73
N VAL A 23 0.47 -16.47 -4.98
CA VAL A 23 -0.67 -16.23 -5.88
C VAL A 23 -0.27 -16.52 -7.34
N ILE A 24 0.92 -16.07 -7.75
CA ILE A 24 1.46 -16.33 -9.10
C ILE A 24 1.64 -17.84 -9.32
N ASP A 25 2.14 -18.56 -8.31
CA ASP A 25 2.40 -20.00 -8.37
C ASP A 25 1.11 -20.85 -8.25
N GLY A 26 -0.02 -20.21 -7.96
CA GLY A 26 -1.31 -20.89 -7.78
C GLY A 26 -1.42 -21.68 -6.47
N THR A 27 -0.54 -21.43 -5.50
CA THR A 27 -0.55 -22.05 -4.17
C THR A 27 -1.31 -21.23 -3.13
N ALA A 28 -1.63 -19.98 -3.43
CA ALA A 28 -2.57 -19.15 -2.68
C ALA A 28 -3.66 -18.58 -3.62
N ALA A 29 -4.89 -18.46 -3.11
CA ALA A 29 -6.01 -17.93 -3.89
C ALA A 29 -5.96 -16.40 -4.06
N CYS A 30 -5.43 -15.68 -3.07
CA CYS A 30 -5.34 -14.23 -3.07
C CYS A 30 -4.27 -13.73 -2.08
N THR A 31 -3.88 -12.47 -2.23
CA THR A 31 -3.12 -11.69 -1.23
C THR A 31 -3.84 -10.37 -0.99
N VAL A 32 -3.87 -9.90 0.27
CA VAL A 32 -4.40 -8.58 0.63
C VAL A 32 -3.21 -7.65 0.78
N MET A 33 -2.99 -6.77 -0.20
CA MET A 33 -1.80 -5.93 -0.29
C MET A 33 -2.11 -4.63 -1.03
N GLY A 34 -1.26 -3.63 -0.84
CA GLY A 34 -1.30 -2.42 -1.67
C GLY A 34 -0.91 -2.69 -3.12
N ASP A 35 -1.14 -1.67 -3.95
CA ASP A 35 -1.03 -1.75 -5.40
C ASP A 35 0.40 -1.92 -5.94
N TRP A 36 1.42 -1.80 -5.10
CA TRP A 36 2.77 -2.26 -5.45
C TRP A 36 2.81 -3.76 -5.80
N ALA A 37 1.86 -4.57 -5.33
CA ALA A 37 1.70 -5.95 -5.78
C ALA A 37 1.33 -6.04 -7.27
N HIS A 38 0.55 -5.09 -7.80
CA HIS A 38 0.25 -4.98 -9.22
C HIS A 38 1.52 -4.70 -10.04
N GLY A 39 2.36 -3.74 -9.59
CA GLY A 39 3.67 -3.48 -10.18
C GLY A 39 4.57 -4.73 -10.20
N TYR A 40 4.56 -5.50 -9.11
CA TYR A 40 5.28 -6.77 -9.03
C TYR A 40 4.77 -7.82 -10.02
N PHE A 41 3.45 -8.00 -10.16
CA PHE A 41 2.87 -8.95 -11.11
C PHE A 41 3.17 -8.57 -12.56
N MET A 42 3.09 -7.29 -12.91
CA MET A 42 3.53 -6.81 -14.22
C MET A 42 5.02 -7.08 -14.47
N ALA A 43 5.88 -6.86 -13.47
CA ALA A 43 7.31 -7.14 -13.58
C ALA A 43 7.62 -8.63 -13.78
N LYS A 44 6.69 -9.51 -13.40
CA LYS A 44 6.72 -10.96 -13.65
C LYS A 44 6.12 -11.36 -15.00
N GLY A 45 5.64 -10.39 -15.78
CA GLY A 45 5.09 -10.58 -17.13
C GLY A 45 3.61 -10.97 -17.15
N LEU A 46 2.89 -10.80 -16.05
CA LEU A 46 1.45 -11.09 -15.96
C LEU A 46 0.65 -9.87 -16.44
N THR A 47 -0.50 -10.13 -17.05
CA THR A 47 -1.44 -9.11 -17.53
C THR A 47 -2.67 -9.03 -16.62
N PRO A 48 -3.01 -7.84 -16.08
CA PRO A 48 -4.21 -7.68 -15.27
C PRO A 48 -5.48 -8.02 -16.05
N GLY A 49 -6.39 -8.75 -15.42
CA GLY A 49 -7.63 -9.24 -16.03
C GLY A 49 -7.48 -10.49 -16.91
N VAL A 50 -6.25 -11.01 -17.08
CA VAL A 50 -5.98 -12.25 -17.80
C VAL A 50 -5.43 -13.30 -16.83
N GLU A 51 -4.24 -13.08 -16.27
CA GLU A 51 -3.61 -14.02 -15.32
C GLU A 51 -4.00 -13.76 -13.87
N TYR A 52 -4.35 -12.52 -13.52
CA TYR A 52 -4.80 -12.15 -12.17
C TYR A 52 -5.91 -11.10 -12.21
N GLY A 53 -6.69 -11.04 -11.13
CA GLY A 53 -7.70 -10.02 -10.89
C GLY A 53 -7.38 -9.18 -9.65
N TYR A 54 -8.21 -8.18 -9.42
CA TYR A 54 -8.13 -7.27 -8.29
C TYR A 54 -9.55 -6.86 -7.89
N VAL A 55 -9.77 -6.68 -6.60
CA VAL A 55 -11.01 -6.17 -6.02
C VAL A 55 -10.67 -5.40 -4.74
N PRO A 56 -11.51 -4.44 -4.31
CA PRO A 56 -11.41 -3.89 -2.96
C PRO A 56 -11.46 -5.01 -1.91
N SER A 57 -10.74 -4.83 -0.80
CA SER A 57 -10.83 -5.73 0.34
C SER A 57 -12.31 -5.91 0.77
N PRO A 58 -12.72 -7.11 1.21
CA PRO A 58 -14.11 -7.35 1.59
C PRO A 58 -14.63 -6.33 2.61
N GLY A 59 -15.76 -5.69 2.28
CA GLY A 59 -16.39 -4.67 3.13
C GLY A 59 -15.87 -3.23 2.95
N THR A 60 -14.93 -2.98 2.03
CA THR A 60 -14.34 -1.64 1.82
C THR A 60 -14.73 -0.99 0.48
N SER A 61 -15.77 -1.48 -0.19
CA SER A 61 -16.26 -0.86 -1.43
C SER A 61 -16.69 0.59 -1.17
N GLY A 62 -16.26 1.53 -2.03
CA GLY A 62 -16.51 2.96 -1.85
C GLY A 62 -15.51 3.68 -0.93
N ILE A 63 -14.47 2.97 -0.47
CA ILE A 63 -13.41 3.50 0.39
C ILE A 63 -12.06 3.26 -0.29
N PHE A 64 -11.36 4.35 -0.58
CA PHE A 64 -9.99 4.32 -1.06
C PHE A 64 -9.04 4.62 0.12
N MET A 65 -8.42 3.57 0.68
CA MET A 65 -7.40 3.75 1.72
C MET A 65 -6.07 4.13 1.08
N ALA A 66 -5.73 5.43 1.13
CA ALA A 66 -4.61 6.00 0.42
C ALA A 66 -3.35 6.15 1.29
N LEU A 67 -2.22 6.14 0.60
CA LEU A 67 -0.90 6.59 1.04
C LEU A 67 -0.22 7.32 -0.13
N SER A 68 0.85 8.06 0.15
CA SER A 68 1.62 8.74 -0.88
C SER A 68 3.11 8.65 -0.59
N ASP A 69 3.85 8.03 -1.50
CA ASP A 69 5.32 8.03 -1.46
C ASP A 69 5.82 9.46 -1.75
N THR A 70 6.56 10.05 -0.80
CA THR A 70 7.04 11.44 -0.91
C THR A 70 8.54 11.54 -0.68
N PHE A 71 9.17 12.46 -1.42
CA PHE A 71 10.57 12.81 -1.25
C PHE A 71 10.69 14.18 -0.58
N CYS A 72 11.46 14.25 0.50
CA CYS A 72 11.73 15.47 1.25
C CYS A 72 13.13 16.02 0.92
N LEU A 73 13.32 17.33 1.12
CA LEU A 73 14.63 17.98 1.08
C LEU A 73 15.10 18.26 2.51
N PRO A 74 16.09 17.52 3.05
CA PRO A 74 16.70 17.84 4.33
C PRO A 74 17.32 19.25 4.32
N ALA A 75 17.20 19.96 5.44
CA ALA A 75 17.64 21.37 5.54
C ALA A 75 19.15 21.55 5.30
N ASP A 76 19.94 20.55 5.68
CA ASP A 76 21.40 20.50 5.62
C ASP A 76 21.92 19.60 4.49
N ALA A 77 21.08 19.32 3.48
CA ALA A 77 21.47 18.49 2.35
C ALA A 77 22.76 19.01 1.67
N PRO A 78 23.85 18.21 1.64
CA PRO A 78 25.15 18.68 1.14
C PRO A 78 25.14 19.00 -0.35
N ASN A 79 24.17 18.43 -1.10
CA ASN A 79 23.95 18.65 -2.52
C ASN A 79 22.54 19.20 -2.78
N ARG A 80 22.19 20.33 -2.14
CA ARG A 80 20.84 20.91 -2.17
C ARG A 80 20.28 21.12 -3.58
N ASP A 81 21.08 21.61 -4.52
CA ASP A 81 20.63 21.88 -5.89
C ASP A 81 20.30 20.59 -6.65
N ALA A 82 21.08 19.52 -6.44
CA ALA A 82 20.80 18.21 -7.02
C ALA A 82 19.51 17.61 -6.43
N ALA A 83 19.31 17.76 -5.11
CA ALA A 83 18.08 17.32 -4.47
C ALA A 83 16.85 18.10 -4.99
N ILE A 84 16.97 19.41 -5.23
CA ILE A 84 15.90 20.20 -5.87
C ILE A 84 15.63 19.71 -7.30
N ALA A 85 16.68 19.41 -8.08
CA ALA A 85 16.51 18.86 -9.42
C ALA A 85 15.77 17.51 -9.39
N TRP A 86 16.08 16.65 -8.43
CA TRP A 86 15.35 15.40 -8.19
C TRP A 86 13.87 15.66 -7.88
N LEU A 87 13.56 16.53 -6.92
CA LEU A 87 12.18 16.86 -6.56
C LEU A 87 11.38 17.43 -7.74
N LYS A 88 12.01 18.22 -8.61
CA LYS A 88 11.38 18.71 -9.84
C LYS A 88 10.99 17.56 -10.78
N ILE A 89 11.80 16.51 -10.88
CA ILE A 89 11.48 15.32 -11.67
C ILE A 89 10.35 14.54 -11.00
N CYS A 90 10.42 14.27 -9.70
CA CYS A 90 9.37 13.56 -8.96
C CYS A 90 7.99 14.24 -9.06
N GLY A 91 7.96 15.57 -9.08
CA GLY A 91 6.73 16.36 -9.21
C GLY A 91 6.30 16.68 -10.65
N SER A 92 7.08 16.29 -11.66
CA SER A 92 6.75 16.58 -13.06
C SER A 92 5.77 15.55 -13.62
N LYS A 93 5.01 15.96 -14.63
CA LYS A 93 4.17 15.04 -15.41
C LYS A 93 5.00 13.92 -16.02
N GLU A 94 6.10 14.28 -16.67
CA GLU A 94 7.02 13.33 -17.32
C GLU A 94 7.56 12.28 -16.33
N GLY A 95 8.02 12.70 -15.15
CA GLY A 95 8.56 11.80 -14.15
C GLY A 95 7.50 10.85 -13.59
N GLN A 96 6.30 11.37 -13.32
CA GLN A 96 5.20 10.56 -12.80
C GLN A 96 4.64 9.59 -13.85
N ASP A 97 4.46 10.03 -15.09
CA ASP A 97 3.99 9.19 -16.20
C ASP A 97 5.03 8.13 -16.60
N ALA A 98 6.32 8.36 -16.33
CA ALA A 98 7.36 7.35 -16.52
C ALA A 98 7.42 6.33 -15.37
N PHE A 99 7.16 6.76 -14.13
CA PHE A 99 7.36 5.93 -12.94
C PHE A 99 6.12 5.12 -12.55
N ASN A 100 4.97 5.77 -12.45
CA ASN A 100 3.75 5.19 -11.88
C ASN A 100 3.23 3.96 -12.64
N PRO A 101 3.21 3.95 -14.00
CA PRO A 101 2.81 2.75 -14.75
C PRO A 101 3.64 1.50 -14.45
N ILE A 102 4.89 1.66 -14.01
CA ILE A 102 5.78 0.54 -13.67
C ILE A 102 5.65 0.17 -12.19
N LYS A 103 5.54 1.18 -11.32
CA LYS A 103 5.43 1.00 -9.86
C LYS A 103 4.13 0.30 -9.46
N GLY A 104 3.07 0.46 -10.25
CA GLY A 104 1.73 -0.03 -9.93
C GLY A 104 0.87 0.95 -9.13
N SER A 105 1.30 2.21 -9.02
CA SER A 105 0.59 3.30 -8.36
C SER A 105 -0.05 4.27 -9.35
N ILE A 106 -1.02 5.06 -8.90
CA ILE A 106 -1.58 6.19 -9.66
C ILE A 106 -0.72 7.47 -9.47
N PRO A 107 -0.74 8.43 -10.40
CA PRO A 107 0.03 9.67 -10.24
C PRO A 107 -0.63 10.60 -9.22
N SER A 108 0.17 11.37 -8.49
CA SER A 108 -0.33 12.44 -7.63
C SER A 108 -0.78 13.68 -8.41
N ARG A 109 -0.36 13.80 -9.68
CA ARG A 109 -0.82 14.84 -10.60
C ARG A 109 -2.16 14.49 -11.23
N THR A 110 -3.03 15.49 -11.35
CA THR A 110 -4.34 15.36 -11.99
C THR A 110 -4.31 15.54 -13.52
N ASP A 111 -3.15 15.86 -14.11
CA ASP A 111 -2.98 16.09 -15.55
C ASP A 111 -2.11 15.04 -16.25
N ALA A 112 -1.95 13.87 -15.62
CA ALA A 112 -1.22 12.71 -16.16
C ALA A 112 -1.76 12.26 -17.52
N ASP A 113 -0.91 11.64 -18.34
CA ASP A 113 -1.35 10.98 -19.58
C ASP A 113 -1.91 9.59 -19.28
N ILE A 114 -3.22 9.53 -19.04
CA ILE A 114 -3.96 8.31 -18.70
C ILE A 114 -3.81 7.20 -19.76
N SER A 115 -3.44 7.53 -21.00
CA SER A 115 -3.22 6.52 -22.04
C SER A 115 -2.04 5.58 -21.73
N LEU A 116 -1.10 6.02 -20.89
CA LEU A 116 0.08 5.25 -20.46
C LEU A 116 -0.21 4.26 -19.32
N TYR A 117 -1.40 4.34 -18.70
CA TYR A 117 -1.78 3.53 -17.56
C TYR A 117 -2.59 2.32 -18.03
N ASP A 118 -2.38 1.16 -17.42
CA ASP A 118 -3.11 -0.06 -17.77
C ASP A 118 -4.54 -0.08 -17.21
N VAL A 119 -5.25 -1.20 -17.41
CA VAL A 119 -6.64 -1.35 -16.97
C VAL A 119 -6.81 -1.28 -15.46
N TYR A 120 -5.83 -1.74 -14.68
CA TYR A 120 -5.87 -1.66 -13.22
C TYR A 120 -5.71 -0.21 -12.77
N LEU A 121 -4.68 0.46 -13.27
CA LEU A 121 -4.37 1.83 -12.89
C LEU A 121 -5.46 2.81 -13.29
N LYS A 122 -6.10 2.59 -14.45
CA LYS A 122 -7.30 3.35 -14.85
C LYS A 122 -8.44 3.14 -13.85
N SER A 123 -8.70 1.91 -13.41
CA SER A 123 -9.68 1.62 -12.37
C SER A 123 -9.35 2.35 -11.07
N ALA A 124 -8.09 2.31 -10.62
CA ALA A 124 -7.67 2.98 -9.40
C ALA A 124 -7.79 4.52 -9.49
N ILE A 125 -7.54 5.11 -10.66
CA ILE A 125 -7.75 6.54 -10.91
C ILE A 125 -9.23 6.90 -10.82
N ASP A 126 -10.11 6.08 -11.41
CA ASP A 126 -11.55 6.28 -11.37
C ASP A 126 -12.09 6.13 -9.93
N ASP A 127 -11.66 5.09 -9.21
CA ASP A 127 -12.03 4.84 -7.81
C ASP A 127 -11.58 6.01 -6.92
N PHE A 128 -10.34 6.48 -7.04
CA PHE A 128 -9.82 7.63 -6.28
C PHE A 128 -10.64 8.91 -6.52
N ALA A 129 -11.24 9.08 -7.70
CA ALA A 129 -12.03 10.25 -8.03
C ALA A 129 -13.43 10.27 -7.38
N VAL A 130 -13.97 9.12 -6.99
CA VAL A 130 -15.36 8.99 -6.52
C VAL A 130 -15.49 8.43 -5.11
N ASP A 131 -14.51 7.66 -4.64
CA ASP A 131 -14.55 6.99 -3.35
C ASP A 131 -14.19 7.92 -2.18
N THR A 132 -14.58 7.51 -0.98
CA THR A 132 -14.16 8.18 0.25
C THR A 132 -12.69 7.90 0.51
N ILE A 133 -11.85 8.94 0.43
CA ILE A 133 -10.43 8.82 0.73
C ILE A 133 -10.22 8.73 2.24
N THR A 134 -9.55 7.66 2.68
CA THR A 134 -9.11 7.49 4.07
C THR A 134 -7.60 7.31 4.13
N PRO A 135 -6.91 7.85 5.15
CA PRO A 135 -5.47 7.68 5.24
C PRO A 135 -5.14 6.29 5.79
N SER A 136 -4.12 5.63 5.22
CA SER A 136 -3.62 4.36 5.73
C SER A 136 -2.79 4.53 7.01
N ILE A 137 -3.06 3.71 8.04
CA ILE A 137 -2.24 3.63 9.26
C ILE A 137 -0.93 2.91 8.96
N ALA A 138 -1.01 1.70 8.37
CA ALA A 138 0.14 0.84 8.13
C ALA A 138 1.22 1.46 7.22
N HIS A 139 0.86 2.52 6.49
CA HIS A 139 1.72 3.20 5.54
C HIS A 139 1.92 4.69 5.89
N GLY A 140 1.75 5.04 7.17
CA GLY A 140 2.18 6.33 7.72
C GLY A 140 1.35 7.55 7.32
N ALA A 141 0.18 7.37 6.71
CA ALA A 141 -0.67 8.49 6.28
C ALA A 141 -1.60 8.99 7.40
N ALA A 142 -2.01 8.11 8.33
CA ALA A 142 -3.07 8.41 9.29
C ALA A 142 -2.60 8.87 10.67
N VAL A 143 -1.45 8.38 11.13
CA VAL A 143 -0.98 8.53 12.51
C VAL A 143 0.53 8.82 12.56
N SER A 144 1.02 9.25 13.73
CA SER A 144 2.46 9.42 13.95
C SER A 144 3.20 8.08 13.89
N GLU A 145 4.50 8.13 13.61
CA GLU A 145 5.34 6.91 13.57
C GLU A 145 5.29 6.14 14.90
N THR A 146 5.37 6.86 16.04
CA THR A 146 5.28 6.25 17.37
C THR A 146 3.97 5.48 17.55
N TRP A 147 2.85 6.05 17.10
CA TRP A 147 1.55 5.39 17.21
C TRP A 147 1.46 4.20 16.24
N SER A 148 1.97 4.33 15.01
CA SER A 148 2.02 3.24 14.04
C SER A 148 2.78 2.01 14.58
N VAL A 149 3.94 2.23 15.21
CA VAL A 149 4.73 1.18 15.87
C VAL A 149 3.92 0.51 16.98
N ALA A 150 3.27 1.28 17.86
CA ALA A 150 2.45 0.73 18.93
C ALA A 150 1.28 -0.12 18.40
N ILE A 151 0.62 0.32 17.32
CA ILE A 151 -0.42 -0.46 16.64
C ILE A 151 0.16 -1.76 16.06
N GLY A 152 1.35 -1.71 15.45
CA GLY A 152 2.05 -2.87 14.92
C GLY A 152 2.37 -3.93 15.98
N ASP A 153 2.81 -3.50 17.17
CA ASP A 153 3.06 -4.40 18.30
C ASP A 153 1.77 -5.10 18.76
N VAL A 154 0.65 -4.37 18.84
CA VAL A 154 -0.65 -4.94 19.19
C VAL A 154 -1.11 -5.95 18.14
N ILE A 155 -0.95 -5.64 16.84
CA ILE A 155 -1.29 -6.57 15.75
C ILE A 155 -0.42 -7.85 15.85
N THR A 156 0.87 -7.70 16.14
CA THR A 156 1.79 -8.84 16.27
C THR A 156 1.32 -9.80 17.38
N LEU A 157 0.94 -9.26 18.54
CA LEU A 157 0.40 -10.06 19.64
C LEU A 157 -0.95 -10.68 19.29
N LEU A 158 -1.84 -9.93 18.63
CA LEU A 158 -3.13 -10.46 18.17
C LEU A 158 -2.96 -11.64 17.21
N VAL A 159 -1.97 -11.59 16.31
CA VAL A 159 -1.68 -12.67 15.38
C VAL A 159 -1.18 -13.92 16.12
N ALA A 160 -0.33 -13.74 17.14
CA ALA A 160 0.23 -14.84 17.92
C ALA A 160 -0.82 -15.49 18.85
N ASP A 161 -1.53 -14.68 19.62
CA ASP A 161 -2.35 -15.14 20.74
C ASP A 161 -3.84 -15.27 20.38
N LYS A 162 -4.28 -14.60 19.30
CA LYS A 162 -5.69 -14.50 18.87
C LYS A 162 -6.64 -13.95 19.94
N ASP A 163 -6.12 -13.28 20.97
CA ASP A 163 -6.90 -12.65 22.04
C ASP A 163 -7.42 -11.27 21.60
N VAL A 164 -8.68 -11.23 21.18
CA VAL A 164 -9.33 -10.03 20.66
C VAL A 164 -9.59 -8.99 21.76
N ASP A 165 -9.91 -9.43 22.97
CA ASP A 165 -10.23 -8.51 24.08
C ASP A 165 -8.95 -7.81 24.57
N ALA A 166 -7.85 -8.56 24.68
CA ALA A 166 -6.54 -7.99 24.99
C ALA A 166 -6.08 -7.02 23.90
N ALA A 167 -6.23 -7.36 22.62
CA ALA A 167 -5.86 -6.48 21.52
C ALA A 167 -6.71 -5.19 21.52
N ALA A 168 -8.03 -5.28 21.74
CA ALA A 168 -8.89 -4.11 21.80
C ALA A 168 -8.50 -3.15 22.95
N ALA A 169 -8.21 -3.69 24.14
CA ALA A 169 -7.72 -2.90 25.26
C ALA A 169 -6.36 -2.25 24.96
N ALA A 170 -5.45 -2.97 24.30
CA ALA A 170 -4.14 -2.46 23.94
C ALA A 170 -4.20 -1.38 22.84
N PHE A 171 -5.10 -1.51 21.86
CA PHE A 171 -5.34 -0.44 20.87
C PHE A 171 -5.87 0.83 21.54
N GLN A 172 -6.77 0.72 22.51
CA GLN A 172 -7.26 1.89 23.26
C GLN A 172 -6.14 2.55 24.05
N ALA A 173 -5.31 1.78 24.75
CA ALA A 173 -4.17 2.31 25.48
C ALA A 173 -3.18 3.03 24.54
N ALA A 174 -2.87 2.42 23.38
CA ALA A 174 -2.02 3.05 22.37
C ALA A 174 -2.63 4.37 21.85
N ALA A 175 -3.95 4.45 21.70
CA ALA A 175 -4.62 5.70 21.32
C ALA A 175 -4.52 6.75 22.44
N ASP A 176 -4.77 6.39 23.69
CA ASP A 176 -4.72 7.31 24.83
C ASP A 176 -3.33 7.93 25.05
N GLU A 177 -2.27 7.22 24.66
CA GLU A 177 -0.88 7.70 24.75
C GLU A 177 -0.46 8.63 23.59
N ASN A 178 -1.16 8.57 22.46
CA ASN A 178 -0.75 9.23 21.22
C ASN A 178 -1.73 10.32 20.71
N LEU A 179 -2.92 10.46 21.33
CA LEU A 179 -3.89 11.54 21.10
C LEU A 179 -3.59 12.77 21.97
#